data_AF-A0A9P8QDJ7-F1
#
_entry.id   AF-A0A9P8QDJ7-F1
#
_cell.length_a   1.000
_cell.length_b   1.000
_cell.length_c   1.000
_cell.angle_alpha   90.00
_cell.angle_beta   90.00
_cell.angle_gamma   90.00
#
_symmetry.space_group_name_H-M   'P 1'
#
loop_
_entity.id
_entity.type
_entity.pdbx_description
1 polymer ?
#
loop_
_entity_poly.entity_id
_entity_poly.type
_entity_poly.pdbx_seq_one_letter_code
_entity_poly.pdbx_strand_id
1 'polypeptide(L)'
;MKPLFQPVFATDDSHHGPQEAATNVFVYTAVKYIEDMIFVASSPFLLWFLIPVVLIHYIQMVVLFTNAYCSKFAYGERMESLFDTVLSRVGHDEMVLKGRMFRRLKWEQTTTFKRLVWDIPNNYLMHPFTVPNRVFNYLVVFVPVIGPLTLIFTGAPDRGFNAMNRYFQLRGINTRQKNAFYASRRSQFILLGIVIGILEQIPLLSPIFVIAQNSGAALWAGRCEERFHEQAEGKGVRYLPQQNRGAFIMGPP
;
A
#
# COMPACT_ATOMS: atom_id res chain seq x y z
N MET A 1 -16.74 -40.48 -24.38
CA MET A 1 -18.14 -40.44 -23.89
C MET A 1 -19.06 -40.37 -25.09
N LYS A 2 -20.03 -41.27 -25.19
CA LYS A 2 -21.06 -41.26 -26.24
C LYS A 2 -21.96 -40.03 -26.00
N PRO A 3 -22.30 -39.21 -27.00
CA PRO A 3 -23.24 -38.12 -26.79
C PRO A 3 -24.58 -38.71 -26.31
N LEU A 4 -25.12 -38.17 -25.22
CA LEU A 4 -26.38 -38.64 -24.59
C LEU A 4 -27.62 -38.34 -25.44
N PHE A 5 -27.51 -37.49 -26.45
CA PHE A 5 -28.53 -37.24 -27.46
C PHE A 5 -27.92 -37.38 -28.86
N GLN A 6 -28.47 -38.31 -29.65
CA GLN A 6 -28.20 -38.34 -31.09
C GLN A 6 -28.98 -37.21 -31.76
N PRO A 7 -28.42 -36.53 -32.77
CA PRO A 7 -29.17 -35.56 -33.54
C PRO A 7 -30.40 -36.24 -34.16
N VAL A 8 -31.60 -35.77 -33.79
CA VAL A 8 -32.89 -36.16 -34.40
C VAL A 8 -32.99 -35.51 -35.79
N PHE A 9 -32.07 -35.89 -36.68
CA PHE A 9 -32.03 -35.41 -38.06
C PHE A 9 -31.92 -36.57 -39.07
N ALA A 10 -32.20 -37.80 -38.64
CA ALA A 10 -31.99 -38.99 -39.47
C ALA A 10 -33.26 -39.82 -39.76
N THR A 11 -34.45 -39.35 -39.45
CA THR A 11 -35.69 -40.07 -39.81
C THR A 11 -36.77 -39.12 -40.32
N ASP A 12 -36.99 -39.22 -41.63
CA ASP A 12 -38.22 -38.94 -42.38
C ASP A 12 -38.53 -37.47 -42.72
N ASP A 13 -37.93 -37.02 -43.83
CA ASP A 13 -38.29 -35.80 -44.56
C ASP A 13 -39.63 -35.99 -45.27
N SER A 14 -40.77 -35.63 -44.66
CA SER A 14 -41.97 -35.34 -45.46
C SER A 14 -43.03 -34.41 -44.88
N HIS A 15 -43.06 -34.05 -43.58
CA HIS A 15 -44.21 -33.26 -43.06
C HIS A 15 -43.94 -32.14 -42.03
N HIS A 16 -42.69 -31.76 -41.76
CA HIS A 16 -42.39 -30.70 -40.78
C HIS A 16 -42.03 -29.37 -41.45
N GLY A 17 -42.78 -28.31 -41.13
CA GLY A 17 -42.63 -26.98 -41.74
C GLY A 17 -41.27 -26.34 -41.41
N PRO A 18 -40.77 -25.40 -42.24
CA PRO A 18 -39.45 -24.76 -42.07
C PRO A 18 -39.25 -24.08 -40.70
N GLN A 19 -40.34 -23.75 -40.00
CA GLN A 19 -40.32 -23.20 -38.65
C GLN A 19 -39.92 -24.24 -37.57
N GLU A 20 -40.31 -25.50 -37.72
CA GLU A 20 -39.98 -26.57 -36.77
C GLU A 20 -38.50 -26.96 -36.86
N ALA A 21 -37.95 -27.00 -38.08
CA ALA A 21 -36.52 -27.21 -38.31
C ALA A 21 -35.66 -26.10 -37.70
N ALA A 22 -36.05 -24.83 -37.86
CA ALA A 22 -35.34 -23.70 -37.27
C ALA A 22 -35.36 -23.73 -35.73
N THR A 23 -36.50 -24.14 -35.15
CA THR A 23 -36.66 -24.27 -33.69
C THR A 23 -35.75 -25.39 -33.15
N ASN A 24 -35.67 -26.52 -33.84
CA ASN A 24 -34.81 -27.64 -33.44
C ASN A 24 -33.32 -27.30 -33.51
N VAL A 25 -32.89 -26.55 -34.53
CA VAL A 25 -31.50 -26.06 -34.64
C VAL A 25 -31.18 -25.08 -33.51
N PHE A 26 -32.10 -24.17 -33.18
CA PHE A 26 -31.92 -23.23 -32.06
C PHE A 26 -31.80 -23.95 -30.72
N VAL A 27 -32.70 -24.91 -30.44
CA VAL A 27 -32.67 -25.71 -29.20
C VAL A 27 -31.37 -26.52 -29.12
N TYR A 28 -30.96 -27.17 -30.21
CA TYR A 28 -29.69 -27.92 -30.24
C TYR A 28 -28.48 -27.03 -29.97
N THR A 29 -28.43 -25.84 -30.57
CA THR A 29 -27.34 -24.87 -30.36
C THR A 29 -27.31 -24.36 -28.92
N ALA A 30 -28.47 -24.06 -28.34
CA ALA A 30 -28.58 -23.63 -26.95
C ALA A 30 -28.15 -24.74 -25.98
N VAL A 31 -28.55 -25.99 -26.21
CA VAL A 31 -28.13 -27.14 -25.40
C VAL A 31 -26.62 -27.35 -25.50
N LYS A 32 -26.04 -27.28 -26.71
CA LYS A 32 -24.60 -27.40 -26.91
C LYS A 32 -23.81 -26.31 -26.18
N TYR A 33 -24.31 -25.07 -26.21
CA TYR A 33 -23.70 -23.97 -25.47
C TYR A 33 -23.71 -24.21 -23.95
N ILE A 34 -24.81 -24.74 -23.41
CA ILE A 34 -24.92 -25.08 -21.98
C ILE A 34 -23.98 -26.23 -21.62
N GLU A 35 -23.90 -27.27 -22.44
CA GLU A 35 -22.96 -28.39 -22.25
C GLU A 35 -21.51 -27.91 -22.23
N ASP A 36 -21.12 -27.05 -23.17
CA ASP A 36 -19.77 -26.47 -23.23
C ASP A 36 -19.49 -25.60 -22.00
N MET A 37 -20.48 -24.83 -21.53
CA MET A 37 -20.34 -24.02 -20.31
C MET A 37 -20.13 -24.91 -19.06
N ILE A 38 -20.89 -26.00 -18.94
CA ILE A 38 -20.75 -26.96 -17.84
C ILE A 38 -19.41 -27.70 -17.93
N PHE A 39 -18.97 -28.08 -19.14
CA PHE A 39 -17.69 -28.74 -19.37
C PHE A 39 -16.51 -27.83 -18.98
N VAL A 40 -16.56 -26.55 -19.35
CA VAL A 40 -15.54 -25.57 -18.96
C VAL A 40 -15.55 -25.36 -17.44
N ALA A 41 -16.74 -25.22 -16.82
CA ALA A 41 -16.88 -25.03 -15.37
C ALA A 41 -16.41 -26.24 -14.55
N SER A 42 -16.63 -27.46 -15.05
CA SER A 42 -16.21 -28.71 -14.41
C SER A 42 -14.81 -29.18 -14.82
N SER A 43 -14.13 -28.41 -15.70
CA SER A 43 -12.83 -28.81 -16.20
C SER A 43 -11.76 -28.76 -15.09
N PRO A 44 -10.92 -29.80 -14.97
CA PRO A 44 -9.75 -29.76 -14.08
C PRO A 44 -8.79 -28.61 -14.41
N PHE A 45 -8.84 -28.10 -15.64
CA PHE A 45 -8.06 -26.97 -16.11
C PHE A 45 -8.40 -25.67 -15.38
N LEU A 46 -9.70 -25.42 -15.15
CA LEU A 46 -10.14 -24.25 -14.39
C LEU A 46 -9.71 -24.34 -12.93
N LEU A 47 -9.77 -25.54 -12.33
CA LEU A 47 -9.22 -25.78 -10.99
C LEU A 47 -7.70 -25.53 -10.94
N TRP A 48 -6.95 -26.00 -11.93
CA TRP A 48 -5.50 -25.81 -12.00
C TRP A 48 -5.10 -24.33 -12.13
N PHE A 49 -5.96 -23.49 -12.72
CA PHE A 49 -5.78 -22.04 -12.77
C PHE A 49 -6.26 -21.32 -11.52
N LEU A 50 -7.38 -21.72 -10.92
CA LEU A 50 -7.93 -21.08 -9.73
C LEU A 50 -7.12 -21.38 -8.46
N ILE A 51 -6.63 -22.61 -8.28
CA ILE A 51 -5.87 -23.02 -7.09
C ILE A 51 -4.67 -22.10 -6.82
N PRO A 52 -3.75 -21.83 -7.77
CA PRO A 52 -2.62 -20.93 -7.52
C PRO A 52 -3.07 -19.49 -7.28
N VAL A 53 -4.12 -19.01 -7.95
CA VAL A 53 -4.68 -17.66 -7.72
C VAL A 53 -5.21 -17.51 -6.29
N VAL A 54 -5.99 -18.49 -5.83
CA VAL A 54 -6.53 -18.53 -4.46
C VAL A 54 -5.40 -18.65 -3.44
N LEU A 55 -4.39 -19.47 -3.71
CA LEU A 55 -3.22 -19.63 -2.85
C LEU A 55 -2.44 -18.30 -2.71
N ILE A 56 -2.19 -17.60 -3.83
CA ILE A 56 -1.54 -16.28 -3.83
C ILE A 56 -2.36 -15.28 -3.01
N HIS A 57 -3.69 -15.27 -3.17
CA HIS A 57 -4.56 -14.38 -2.41
C HIS A 57 -4.53 -14.69 -0.91
N TYR A 58 -4.52 -15.97 -0.53
CA TYR A 58 -4.41 -16.39 0.87
C TYR A 58 -3.08 -15.96 1.48
N ILE A 59 -1.97 -16.17 0.78
CA ILE A 59 -0.64 -15.71 1.21
C ILE A 59 -0.63 -14.19 1.43
N GLN A 60 -1.20 -13.42 0.50
CA GLN A 60 -1.31 -11.96 0.62
C GLN A 60 -2.11 -11.52 1.84
N MET A 61 -3.25 -12.18 2.11
CA MET A 61 -4.06 -11.88 3.30
C MET A 61 -3.30 -12.18 4.59
N VAL A 62 -2.54 -13.28 4.65
CA VAL A 62 -1.67 -13.61 5.79
C VAL A 62 -0.59 -12.54 6.00
N VAL A 63 0.04 -12.04 4.92
CA VAL A 63 1.03 -10.96 5.00
C VAL A 63 0.41 -9.67 5.55
N LEU A 64 -0.70 -9.23 4.96
CA LEU A 64 -1.36 -7.99 5.37
C LEU A 64 -1.83 -8.06 6.84
N PHE A 65 -2.40 -9.19 7.24
CA PHE A 65 -2.80 -9.44 8.61
C PHE A 65 -1.59 -9.44 9.54
N THR A 66 -0.55 -10.21 9.25
CA THR A 66 0.66 -10.27 10.08
C THR A 66 1.28 -8.88 10.25
N ASN A 67 1.40 -8.08 9.19
CA ASN A 67 1.98 -6.74 9.25
C ASN A 67 1.12 -5.77 10.05
N ALA A 68 -0.20 -5.82 9.87
CA ALA A 68 -1.13 -5.00 10.64
C ALA A 68 -1.07 -5.32 12.15
N TYR A 69 -0.95 -6.60 12.50
CA TYR A 69 -0.82 -7.04 13.88
C TYR A 69 0.55 -6.66 14.47
N CYS A 70 1.64 -6.91 13.75
CA CYS A 70 2.99 -6.65 14.24
C CYS A 70 3.26 -5.15 14.45
N SER A 71 2.89 -4.33 13.46
CA SER A 71 3.09 -2.87 13.52
C SER A 71 2.28 -2.21 14.65
N LYS A 72 1.05 -2.67 14.89
CA LYS A 72 0.17 -2.08 15.92
C LYS A 72 0.41 -2.61 17.33
N PHE A 73 0.74 -3.89 17.48
CA PHE A 73 0.76 -4.54 18.79
C PHE A 73 2.16 -4.93 19.28
N ALA A 74 3.04 -5.42 18.40
CA ALA A 74 4.32 -6.01 18.82
C ALA A 74 5.46 -4.99 19.03
N TYR A 75 5.46 -3.90 18.24
CA TYR A 75 6.67 -3.10 18.01
C TYR A 75 6.59 -1.62 18.41
N GLY A 76 5.41 -1.12 18.83
CA GLY A 76 5.14 0.32 19.02
C GLY A 76 6.23 1.11 19.77
N GLU A 77 6.44 0.85 21.05
CA GLU A 77 7.45 1.61 21.84
C GLU A 77 8.89 1.13 21.61
N ARG A 78 9.07 -0.15 21.27
CA ARG A 78 10.41 -0.75 21.08
C ARG A 78 11.14 -0.18 19.87
N MET A 79 10.41 0.12 18.78
CA MET A 79 11.01 0.65 17.56
C MET A 79 11.47 2.09 17.70
N GLU A 80 10.79 2.90 18.52
CA GLU A 80 11.26 4.25 18.83
C GLU A 80 12.60 4.22 19.58
N SER A 81 12.77 3.29 20.53
CA SER A 81 14.06 3.11 21.20
C SER A 81 15.16 2.63 20.25
N LEU A 82 14.84 1.72 19.33
CA LEU A 82 15.81 1.25 18.32
C LEU A 82 16.22 2.39 17.39
N PHE A 83 15.27 3.20 16.96
CA PHE A 83 15.53 4.40 16.16
C PHE A 83 16.49 5.35 16.88
N ASP A 84 16.20 5.66 18.15
CA ASP A 84 17.05 6.50 19.00
C ASP A 84 18.48 5.92 19.15
N THR A 85 18.61 4.61 19.38
CA THR A 85 19.90 3.94 19.51
C THR A 85 20.71 3.96 18.22
N VAL A 86 20.06 3.75 17.06
CA VAL A 86 20.75 3.86 15.76
C VAL A 86 21.21 5.29 15.54
N LEU A 87 20.39 6.28 15.87
CA LEU A 87 20.73 7.68 15.68
C LEU A 87 21.88 8.14 16.60
N SER A 88 21.92 7.65 17.85
CA SER A 88 23.06 7.93 18.74
C SER A 88 24.34 7.25 18.26
N ARG A 89 24.26 6.04 17.68
CA ARG A 89 25.40 5.34 17.05
C ARG A 89 25.97 6.07 15.84
N VAL A 90 25.15 6.83 15.11
CA VAL A 90 25.59 7.67 13.98
C VAL A 90 26.32 8.95 14.45
N GLY A 91 26.17 9.33 15.73
CA GLY A 91 26.83 10.51 16.30
C GLY A 91 25.87 11.66 16.62
N HIS A 92 24.56 11.47 16.53
CA HIS A 92 23.56 12.50 16.84
C HIS A 92 22.93 12.31 18.22
N ASP A 93 23.74 11.98 19.23
CA ASP A 93 23.25 11.70 20.59
C ASP A 93 22.63 12.94 21.26
N GLU A 94 23.19 14.12 21.02
CA GLU A 94 22.65 15.39 21.54
C GLU A 94 21.21 15.63 21.11
N MET A 95 20.88 15.30 19.84
CA MET A 95 19.53 15.42 19.31
C MET A 95 18.57 14.45 20.00
N VAL A 96 19.01 13.21 20.22
CA VAL A 96 18.23 12.18 20.90
C VAL A 96 17.97 12.58 22.34
N LEU A 97 18.99 13.05 23.07
CA LEU A 97 18.88 13.52 24.44
C LEU A 97 17.93 14.72 24.56
N LYS A 98 18.10 15.73 23.70
CA LYS A 98 17.22 16.91 23.64
C LYS A 98 15.78 16.50 23.34
N GLY A 99 15.57 15.66 22.33
CA GLY A 99 14.25 15.16 21.95
C GLY A 99 13.55 14.34 23.04
N ARG A 100 14.32 13.56 23.82
CA ARG A 100 13.79 12.81 24.97
C ARG A 100 13.36 13.73 26.11
N MET A 101 14.09 14.81 26.38
CA MET A 101 13.72 15.79 27.41
C MET A 101 12.47 16.58 27.06
N PHE A 102 12.29 16.95 25.78
CA PHE A 102 11.13 17.73 25.32
C PHE A 102 9.93 16.87 24.88
N ARG A 103 9.79 15.64 25.41
CA ARG A 103 8.67 14.75 25.06
C ARG A 103 7.34 15.44 25.35
N ARG A 104 6.71 16.00 24.30
CA ARG A 104 5.37 16.55 24.36
C ARG A 104 4.44 15.43 24.84
N LEU A 105 3.82 15.64 25.99
CA LEU A 105 2.80 14.75 26.56
C LEU A 105 1.82 14.36 25.46
N LYS A 106 1.59 13.05 25.32
CA LYS A 106 0.70 12.46 24.33
C LYS A 106 -0.69 13.01 24.61
N TRP A 107 -1.17 13.94 23.77
CA TRP A 107 -2.47 14.55 23.93
C TRP A 107 -3.54 13.46 23.87
N GLU A 108 -4.43 13.49 24.86
CA GLU A 108 -5.51 12.55 25.10
C GLU A 108 -6.41 12.36 23.85
N GLN A 109 -6.65 11.10 23.47
CA GLN A 109 -7.35 10.67 22.24
C GLN A 109 -8.87 10.97 22.22
N THR A 110 -9.42 11.62 23.24
CA THR A 110 -10.87 11.82 23.38
C THR A 110 -11.45 12.81 22.36
N THR A 111 -10.61 13.55 21.61
CA THR A 111 -11.04 14.43 20.51
C THR A 111 -11.01 13.77 19.13
N THR A 112 -10.46 12.55 18.98
CA THR A 112 -10.30 11.87 17.70
C THR A 112 -11.62 11.43 17.09
N PHE A 113 -12.57 10.92 17.90
CA PHE A 113 -13.88 10.49 17.40
C PHE A 113 -14.71 11.66 16.88
N LYS A 114 -14.70 12.78 17.61
CA LYS A 114 -15.41 14.00 17.20
C LYS A 114 -14.83 14.55 15.90
N ARG A 115 -13.51 14.57 15.73
CA ARG A 115 -12.88 14.97 14.45
C ARG A 115 -13.17 13.98 13.32
N LEU A 116 -13.10 12.67 13.58
CA LEU A 116 -13.39 11.64 12.57
C LEU A 116 -14.82 11.74 12.04
N VAL A 117 -15.81 11.90 12.92
CA VAL A 117 -17.23 12.03 12.54
C VAL A 117 -17.51 13.30 11.74
N TRP A 118 -16.81 14.41 12.07
CA TRP A 118 -16.96 15.69 11.36
C TRP A 118 -16.10 15.82 10.09
N ASP A 119 -14.97 15.12 9.99
CA ASP A 119 -14.06 15.15 8.84
C ASP A 119 -14.52 14.23 7.70
N ILE A 120 -15.32 13.19 7.99
CA ILE A 120 -15.94 12.33 6.97
C ILE A 120 -16.75 13.17 5.97
N PRO A 121 -17.82 13.87 6.35
CA PRO A 121 -18.63 14.62 5.38
C PRO A 121 -17.82 15.73 4.69
N ASN A 122 -16.93 16.42 5.41
CA ASN A 122 -16.18 17.55 4.84
C ASN A 122 -15.13 17.09 3.81
N ASN A 123 -14.42 16.00 4.03
CA ASN A 123 -13.41 15.50 3.08
C ASN A 123 -14.04 14.81 1.87
N TYR A 124 -15.21 14.17 2.03
CA TYR A 124 -15.95 13.54 0.92
C TYR A 124 -16.71 14.56 0.04
N LEU A 125 -17.26 15.63 0.61
CA LEU A 125 -17.89 16.70 -0.17
C LEU A 125 -16.87 17.58 -0.92
N MET A 126 -15.72 17.87 -0.29
CA MET A 126 -14.78 18.88 -0.80
C MET A 126 -13.87 18.34 -1.92
N HIS A 127 -13.73 17.01 -2.05
CA HIS A 127 -12.88 16.37 -3.06
C HIS A 127 -13.60 15.21 -3.78
N PRO A 128 -14.58 15.47 -4.67
CA PRO A 128 -15.39 14.44 -5.33
C PRO A 128 -14.57 13.45 -6.17
N PHE A 129 -13.37 13.83 -6.61
CA PHE A 129 -12.46 12.96 -7.38
C PHE A 129 -11.60 12.02 -6.54
N THR A 130 -11.59 12.17 -5.20
CA THR A 130 -10.82 11.27 -4.32
C THR A 130 -11.51 9.94 -4.09
N VAL A 131 -12.85 9.92 -4.07
CA VAL A 131 -13.65 8.70 -3.84
C VAL A 131 -13.51 7.70 -5.00
N PRO A 132 -13.66 8.10 -6.28
CA PRO A 132 -13.45 7.18 -7.40
C PRO A 132 -12.04 6.60 -7.41
N ASN A 133 -11.02 7.41 -7.08
CA ASN A 133 -9.64 6.95 -7.08
C ASN A 133 -9.37 5.94 -5.95
N ARG A 134 -9.98 6.13 -4.77
CA ARG A 134 -9.92 5.16 -3.66
C ARG A 134 -10.65 3.87 -4.00
N VAL A 135 -11.86 3.97 -4.56
CA VAL A 135 -12.67 2.81 -4.99
C VAL A 135 -11.95 2.04 -6.10
N PHE A 136 -11.39 2.73 -7.08
CA PHE A 136 -10.58 2.12 -8.14
C PHE A 136 -9.39 1.36 -7.57
N ASN A 137 -8.66 1.96 -6.62
CA ASN A 137 -7.53 1.29 -5.98
C ASN A 137 -7.97 0.02 -5.23
N TYR A 138 -9.14 0.03 -4.57
CA TYR A 138 -9.71 -1.17 -3.95
C TYR A 138 -10.15 -2.23 -4.97
N LEU A 139 -10.64 -1.83 -6.15
CA LEU A 139 -10.99 -2.76 -7.23
C LEU A 139 -9.74 -3.43 -7.81
N VAL A 140 -8.63 -2.71 -7.94
CA VAL A 140 -7.36 -3.26 -8.43
C VAL A 140 -6.76 -4.29 -7.46
N VAL A 141 -7.07 -4.21 -6.16
CA VAL A 141 -6.63 -5.19 -5.15
C VAL A 141 -7.15 -6.61 -5.41
N PHE A 142 -8.28 -6.75 -6.11
CA PHE A 142 -8.82 -8.06 -6.49
C PHE A 142 -7.99 -8.77 -7.57
N VAL A 143 -7.13 -8.03 -8.28
CA VAL A 143 -6.20 -8.64 -9.24
C VAL A 143 -4.98 -9.16 -8.47
N PRO A 144 -4.76 -10.48 -8.43
CA PRO A 144 -3.63 -11.05 -7.71
C PRO A 144 -2.32 -10.46 -8.26
N VAL A 145 -1.38 -10.15 -7.37
CA VAL A 145 -0.05 -9.56 -7.65
C VAL A 145 -0.09 -8.07 -8.02
N ILE A 146 -0.94 -7.68 -8.97
CA ILE A 146 -1.06 -6.26 -9.38
C ILE A 146 -1.60 -5.41 -8.22
N GLY A 147 -2.61 -5.92 -7.52
CA GLY A 147 -3.22 -5.28 -6.36
C GLY A 147 -2.23 -4.88 -5.26
N PRO A 148 -1.42 -5.81 -4.73
CA PRO A 148 -0.40 -5.47 -3.74
C PRO A 148 0.64 -4.47 -4.25
N LEU A 149 1.06 -4.58 -5.52
CA LEU A 149 2.00 -3.64 -6.11
C LEU A 149 1.40 -2.23 -6.17
N THR A 150 0.16 -2.06 -6.61
CA THR A 150 -0.48 -0.74 -6.63
C THR A 150 -0.67 -0.18 -5.23
N LEU A 151 -1.01 -1.00 -4.24
CA LEU A 151 -1.04 -0.58 -2.84
C LEU A 151 0.33 -0.12 -2.34
N ILE A 152 1.42 -0.71 -2.83
CA ILE A 152 2.76 -0.26 -2.47
C ILE A 152 3.03 1.12 -3.03
N PHE A 153 2.81 1.33 -4.32
CA PHE A 153 3.08 2.62 -4.95
C PHE A 153 2.16 3.73 -4.45
N THR A 154 0.88 3.46 -4.27
CA THR A 154 -0.10 4.46 -3.81
C THR A 154 0.07 4.79 -2.32
N GLY A 155 0.42 3.81 -1.49
CA GLY A 155 0.68 4.01 -0.06
C GLY A 155 2.12 4.41 0.28
N ALA A 156 3.05 4.35 -0.67
CA ALA A 156 4.46 4.67 -0.43
C ALA A 156 4.70 6.05 0.22
N PRO A 157 4.11 7.16 -0.27
CA PRO A 157 4.40 8.47 0.31
C PRO A 157 4.05 8.53 1.81
N ASP A 158 2.92 7.93 2.20
CA ASP A 158 2.46 7.89 3.58
C ASP A 158 3.35 6.98 4.45
N ARG A 159 3.76 5.82 3.93
CA ARG A 159 4.69 4.91 4.65
C ARG A 159 6.03 5.58 4.91
N GLY A 160 6.60 6.22 3.90
CA GLY A 160 7.88 6.94 4.03
C GLY A 160 7.77 8.10 5.02
N PHE A 161 6.68 8.86 4.98
CA PHE A 161 6.42 9.93 5.95
C PHE A 161 6.32 9.37 7.39
N ASN A 162 5.58 8.27 7.56
CA ASN A 162 5.38 7.64 8.86
C ASN A 162 6.67 7.08 9.46
N ALA A 163 7.58 6.54 8.64
CA ALA A 163 8.89 6.06 9.09
C ALA A 163 9.76 7.18 9.73
N MET A 164 9.52 8.44 9.37
CA MET A 164 10.25 9.61 9.89
C MET A 164 9.52 10.30 11.05
N ASN A 165 8.38 9.76 11.48
CA ASN A 165 7.64 10.36 12.59
C ASN A 165 8.49 10.48 13.85
N ARG A 166 9.33 9.47 14.14
CA ARG A 166 10.22 9.51 15.30
C ARG A 166 11.26 10.63 15.19
N TYR A 167 11.89 10.79 14.04
CA TYR A 167 12.78 11.92 13.75
C TYR A 167 12.09 13.27 13.96
N PHE A 168 10.87 13.44 13.45
CA PHE A 168 10.11 14.67 13.63
C PHE A 168 9.72 14.93 15.09
N GLN A 169 9.51 13.88 15.89
CA GLN A 169 9.29 14.01 17.34
C GLN A 169 10.56 14.48 18.04
N LEU A 170 11.71 13.84 17.77
CA LEU A 170 13.00 14.18 18.37
C LEU A 170 13.43 15.61 18.04
N ARG A 171 13.21 16.04 16.79
CA ARG A 171 13.50 17.41 16.35
C ARG A 171 12.51 18.45 16.90
N GLY A 172 11.35 18.03 17.41
CA GLY A 172 10.35 18.94 17.97
C GLY A 172 9.59 19.80 16.96
N ILE A 173 9.66 19.51 15.65
CA ILE A 173 9.07 20.37 14.60
C ILE A 173 7.54 20.36 14.59
N ASN A 174 6.93 21.48 14.19
CA ASN A 174 5.47 21.66 14.12
C ASN A 174 4.87 21.04 12.83
N THR A 175 3.57 20.78 12.78
CA THR A 175 2.89 20.14 11.62
C THR A 175 3.10 20.90 10.31
N ARG A 176 3.10 22.24 10.34
CA ARG A 176 3.41 23.06 9.14
C ARG A 176 4.85 22.82 8.65
N GLN A 177 5.79 22.72 9.57
CA GLN A 177 7.20 22.43 9.27
C GLN A 177 7.35 20.99 8.75
N LYS A 178 6.67 20.01 9.33
CA LYS A 178 6.66 18.63 8.79
C LYS A 178 6.21 18.59 7.33
N ASN A 179 5.14 19.30 6.99
CA ASN A 179 4.61 19.35 5.64
C ASN A 179 5.57 20.03 4.66
N ALA A 180 6.22 21.11 5.06
CA ALA A 180 7.25 21.77 4.26
C ALA A 180 8.50 20.86 4.07
N PHE A 181 8.89 20.13 5.11
CA PHE A 181 10.00 19.18 5.05
C PHE A 181 9.68 18.05 4.06
N TYR A 182 8.49 17.48 4.18
CA TYR A 182 7.98 16.47 3.26
C TYR A 182 7.90 16.97 1.82
N ALA A 183 7.35 18.18 1.60
CA ALA A 183 7.23 18.78 0.27
C ALA A 183 8.60 18.97 -0.42
N SER A 184 9.63 19.40 0.33
CA SER A 184 10.98 19.59 -0.21
C SER A 184 11.70 18.30 -0.60
N ARG A 185 11.28 17.15 -0.07
CA ARG A 185 11.96 15.86 -0.25
C ARG A 185 10.99 14.76 -0.67
N ARG A 186 9.89 15.13 -1.33
CA ARG A 186 8.79 14.20 -1.65
C ARG A 186 9.27 12.94 -2.36
N SER A 187 10.20 13.08 -3.32
CA SER A 187 10.79 11.94 -4.03
C SER A 187 11.54 10.98 -3.10
N GLN A 188 12.31 11.48 -2.14
CA GLN A 188 13.05 10.67 -1.17
C GLN A 188 12.09 9.92 -0.23
N PHE A 189 11.01 10.59 0.21
CA PHE A 189 9.96 9.96 1.00
C PHE A 189 9.23 8.85 0.24
N ILE A 190 8.89 9.08 -1.03
CA ILE A 190 8.25 8.08 -1.88
C ILE A 190 9.16 6.86 -2.05
N LEU A 191 10.44 7.07 -2.37
CA LEU A 191 11.41 5.99 -2.55
C LEU A 191 11.56 5.16 -1.27
N LEU A 192 11.68 5.83 -0.12
CA LEU A 192 11.74 5.13 1.16
C LEU A 192 10.48 4.29 1.41
N GLY A 193 9.31 4.86 1.13
CA GLY A 193 8.04 4.16 1.27
C GLY A 193 7.85 2.98 0.33
N ILE A 194 8.40 3.06 -0.89
CA ILE A 194 8.43 1.93 -1.83
C ILE A 194 9.30 0.81 -1.25
N VAL A 195 10.52 1.13 -0.78
CA VAL A 195 11.42 0.15 -0.17
C VAL A 195 10.76 -0.52 1.04
N ILE A 196 10.18 0.27 1.96
CA ILE A 196 9.41 -0.25 3.10
C ILE A 196 8.29 -1.18 2.60
N GLY A 197 7.52 -0.73 1.61
CA GLY A 197 6.43 -1.51 1.03
C GLY A 197 6.86 -2.83 0.42
N ILE A 198 8.01 -2.88 -0.25
CA ILE A 198 8.58 -4.11 -0.82
C ILE A 198 9.02 -5.06 0.31
N LEU A 199 9.70 -4.53 1.34
CA LEU A 199 10.14 -5.31 2.49
C LEU A 199 8.95 -5.90 3.26
N GLU A 200 7.81 -5.21 3.28
CA GLU A 200 6.55 -5.69 3.87
C GLU A 200 5.89 -6.81 3.06
N GLN A 201 6.19 -6.98 1.76
CA GLN A 201 5.58 -8.03 0.93
C GLN A 201 6.14 -9.42 1.20
N ILE A 202 7.30 -9.54 1.85
CA ILE A 202 7.94 -10.83 2.05
C ILE A 202 7.24 -11.56 3.22
N PRO A 203 6.49 -12.64 2.96
CA PRO A 203 5.81 -13.38 4.01
C PRO A 203 6.82 -13.95 4.99
N LEU A 204 6.42 -14.04 6.26
CA LEU A 204 7.21 -14.56 7.39
C LEU A 204 8.44 -13.72 7.80
N LEU A 205 9.09 -13.04 6.86
CA LEU A 205 10.27 -12.21 7.13
C LEU A 205 9.94 -10.74 7.42
N SER A 206 8.74 -10.28 7.08
CA SER A 206 8.34 -8.88 7.30
C SER A 206 8.60 -8.35 8.72
N PRO A 207 8.35 -9.10 9.83
CA PRO A 207 8.64 -8.61 11.18
C PRO A 207 10.12 -8.30 11.42
N ILE A 208 11.04 -9.06 10.83
CA ILE A 208 12.49 -8.83 10.92
C ILE A 208 12.85 -7.58 10.12
N PHE A 209 12.24 -7.42 8.95
CA PHE A 209 12.45 -6.26 8.10
C PHE A 209 11.96 -4.95 8.70
N VAL A 210 11.02 -4.96 9.66
CA VAL A 210 10.63 -3.76 10.42
C VAL A 210 11.83 -3.14 11.14
N ILE A 211 12.75 -3.95 11.67
CA ILE A 211 13.97 -3.44 12.30
C ILE A 211 14.85 -2.75 11.25
N ALA A 212 15.07 -3.41 10.09
CA ALA A 212 15.85 -2.85 9.00
C ALA A 212 15.26 -1.54 8.45
N GLN A 213 13.94 -1.46 8.32
CA GLN A 213 13.22 -0.25 7.90
C GLN A 213 13.44 0.89 8.90
N ASN A 214 13.32 0.61 10.21
CA ASN A 214 13.56 1.62 11.25
C ASN A 214 15.02 2.06 11.32
N SER A 215 15.98 1.13 11.21
CA SER A 215 17.40 1.46 11.13
C SER A 215 17.72 2.30 9.89
N GLY A 216 17.15 1.96 8.73
CA GLY A 216 17.30 2.74 7.50
C GLY A 216 16.72 4.14 7.60
N ALA A 217 15.55 4.29 8.24
CA ALA A 217 14.94 5.58 8.51
C ALA A 217 15.79 6.43 9.48
N ALA A 218 16.36 5.81 10.53
CA ALA A 218 17.25 6.49 11.47
C ALA A 218 18.57 6.94 10.81
N LEU A 219 19.16 6.10 9.97
CA LEU A 219 20.35 6.45 9.18
C LEU A 219 20.06 7.61 8.23
N TRP A 220 18.90 7.59 7.56
CA TRP A 220 18.51 8.69 6.68
C TRP A 220 18.25 9.99 7.45
N ALA A 221 17.67 9.90 8.65
CA ALA A 221 17.50 11.04 9.54
C ALA A 221 18.83 11.67 9.94
N GLY A 222 19.83 10.86 10.34
CA GLY A 222 21.18 11.37 10.64
C GLY A 222 21.80 12.10 9.45
N ARG A 223 21.74 11.49 8.26
CA ARG A 223 22.22 12.14 7.02
C ARG A 223 21.45 13.42 6.66
N CYS A 224 20.20 13.54 7.08
CA CYS A 224 19.48 14.80 6.93
C CYS A 224 20.07 15.88 7.84
N GLU A 225 20.36 15.57 9.10
CA GLU A 225 21.00 16.51 10.04
C GLU A 225 22.40 16.91 9.60
N GLU A 226 23.25 15.97 9.17
CA GLU A 226 24.56 16.27 8.57
C GLU A 226 24.44 17.32 7.46
N ARG A 227 23.50 17.13 6.53
CA ARG A 227 23.25 18.09 5.43
C ARG A 227 22.75 19.43 5.92
N PHE A 228 22.01 19.50 7.03
CA PHE A 228 21.60 20.78 7.63
C PHE A 228 22.79 21.50 8.26
N HIS A 229 23.67 20.78 8.96
CA HIS A 229 24.89 21.34 9.53
C HIS A 229 25.85 21.85 8.44
N GLU A 230 26.09 21.08 7.38
CA GLU A 230 26.91 21.50 6.24
C GLU A 230 26.37 22.75 5.53
N GLN A 231 25.04 22.87 5.44
CA GLN A 231 24.36 24.03 4.86
C GLN A 231 24.45 25.25 5.78
N ALA A 232 24.37 25.07 7.10
CA ALA A 232 24.54 26.14 8.08
C ALA A 232 25.98 26.68 8.13
N GLU A 233 26.98 25.80 7.93
CA GLU A 233 28.40 26.18 7.87
C GLU A 233 28.81 26.82 6.53
N GLY A 234 27.90 26.98 5.57
CA GLY A 234 28.19 27.60 4.27
C GLY A 234 29.10 26.76 3.35
N LYS A 235 29.38 25.49 3.71
CA LYS A 235 30.21 24.56 2.92
C LYS A 235 29.44 23.84 1.81
N GLY A 236 28.13 24.06 1.71
CA GLY A 236 27.23 23.42 0.74
C GLY A 236 27.40 23.92 -0.71
N VAL A 237 28.31 23.31 -1.45
CA VAL A 237 28.52 23.54 -2.89
C VAL A 237 27.30 23.09 -3.73
N ARG A 238 26.64 24.07 -4.36
CA ARG A 238 26.32 24.12 -5.80
C ARG A 238 25.54 22.98 -6.48
N TYR A 239 24.59 22.29 -5.86
CA TYR A 239 23.53 21.57 -6.63
C TYR A 239 22.21 21.52 -5.86
N LEU A 240 21.41 22.58 -5.92
CA LEU A 240 19.99 22.51 -5.60
C LEU A 240 19.18 23.09 -6.77
N PRO A 241 18.37 22.28 -7.48
CA PRO A 241 17.38 22.84 -8.39
C PRO A 241 16.46 23.78 -7.60
N GLN A 242 16.09 24.89 -8.24
CA GLN A 242 15.40 26.06 -7.67
C GLN A 242 14.14 25.74 -6.83
N GLN A 243 13.59 24.55 -7.00
CA GLN A 243 12.40 24.00 -6.33
C GLN A 243 12.55 23.81 -4.80
N ASN A 244 13.77 23.71 -4.27
CA ASN A 244 14.03 23.41 -2.84
C ASN A 244 14.35 24.62 -1.95
N ARG A 245 14.23 25.85 -2.45
CA ARG A 245 14.44 27.06 -1.63
C ARG A 245 13.45 27.17 -0.46
N GLY A 246 12.27 26.53 -0.53
CA GLY A 246 11.31 26.49 0.59
C GLY A 246 11.78 25.69 1.81
N ALA A 247 12.76 24.79 1.67
CA ALA A 247 13.37 24.07 2.79
C ALA A 247 14.26 24.97 3.67
N PHE A 248 14.67 26.14 3.14
CA PHE A 248 15.53 27.12 3.81
C PHE A 248 14.86 27.79 5.03
N ILE A 249 13.52 27.72 5.13
CA ILE A 249 12.76 28.35 6.23
C ILE A 249 12.81 27.50 7.51
N MET A 250 13.31 26.26 7.45
CA MET A 250 13.65 25.49 8.64
C MET A 250 15.12 25.69 8.99
N GLY A 251 15.43 26.89 9.49
CA GLY A 251 16.68 27.14 10.19
C GLY A 251 16.87 26.18 11.38
N PRO A 252 18.10 26.05 11.90
CA PRO A 252 18.32 25.33 13.15
C PRO A 252 17.48 25.99 14.27
N PRO A 253 16.99 25.21 15.25
CA PRO A 253 16.31 25.75 16.43
C PRO A 253 17.23 26.64 17.27
#